data_AF-A0A3A4RBJ4-F1
#
_entry.id   AF-A0A3A4RBJ4-F1
#
_cell.length_a   1.000
_cell.length_b   1.000
_cell.length_c   1.000
_cell.angle_alpha   90.00
_cell.angle_beta   90.00
_cell.angle_gamma   90.00
#
_symmetry.space_group_name_H-M   'P 1'
#
loop_
_entity.id
_entity.type
_entity.pdbx_description
1 polymer ?
#
loop_
_entity_poly.entity_id
_entity_poly.type
_entity_poly.pdbx_seq_one_letter_code
_entity_poly.pdbx_strand_id
1 'polypeptide(L)' 'MVVERLIKSLDEPDRYLDAIWVGETEKRLNAYRAGNLAGIPMEEIFNEE' A
#
# COMPACT_ATOMS: atom_id res chain seq x y z
N MET A 1 -20.50 10.36 -18.44
CA MET A 1 -20.10 9.85 -19.79
C MET A 1 -19.80 8.34 -19.72
N VAL A 2 -19.66 7.64 -20.85
CA VAL A 2 -19.31 6.19 -20.86
C VAL A 2 -17.91 5.95 -20.26
N VAL A 3 -16.97 6.84 -20.57
CA VAL A 3 -15.59 6.79 -20.07
C VAL A 3 -15.52 6.78 -18.54
N GLU A 4 -16.29 7.63 -17.86
CA GLU A 4 -16.32 7.67 -16.38
C GLU A 4 -16.85 6.37 -15.76
N ARG A 5 -17.79 5.70 -16.42
CA ARG A 5 -18.32 4.40 -15.95
C ARG A 5 -17.33 3.27 -16.14
N LEU A 6 -16.54 3.30 -17.21
CA LEU A 6 -15.45 2.34 -17.45
C LEU A 6 -14.32 2.52 -16.43
N ILE A 7 -13.93 3.77 -16.14
CA ILE A 7 -12.92 4.05 -15.11
C ILE A 7 -13.40 3.54 -13.75
N LYS A 8 -14.66 3.81 -13.37
CA LYS A 8 -15.24 3.29 -12.12
C LYS A 8 -15.27 1.77 -12.04
N SER A 9 -15.48 1.06 -13.15
CA SER A 9 -15.46 -0.41 -13.15
C SER A 9 -14.07 -1.01 -12.98
N LEU A 10 -13.01 -0.24 -13.23
CA LEU A 10 -11.63 -0.64 -12.97
C LEU A 10 -11.18 -0.27 -11.54
N ASP A 11 -11.96 0.54 -10.85
CA ASP A 11 -11.70 1.03 -9.48
C ASP A 11 -12.42 0.18 -8.42
N GLU A 12 -12.86 -1.03 -8.79
CA GLU A 12 -13.44 -1.97 -7.84
C GLU A 12 -12.32 -2.70 -7.07
N PRO A 13 -12.28 -2.58 -5.73
CA PRO A 13 -11.26 -3.24 -4.93
C PRO A 13 -11.42 -4.75 -4.99
N ASP A 14 -10.33 -5.43 -5.34
CA ASP A 14 -10.26 -6.88 -5.32
C ASP A 14 -10.04 -7.36 -3.88
N ARG A 15 -11.10 -7.88 -3.26
CA ARG A 15 -11.07 -8.38 -1.88
C ARG A 15 -10.06 -9.51 -1.67
N TYR A 16 -9.77 -10.31 -2.70
CA TYR A 16 -8.77 -11.36 -2.59
C TYR A 16 -7.36 -10.75 -2.51
N LEU A 17 -7.10 -9.75 -3.34
CA LEU A 17 -5.85 -9.00 -3.30
C LEU A 17 -5.69 -8.27 -1.95
N ASP A 18 -6.76 -7.64 -1.43
CA ASP A 18 -6.76 -7.00 -0.12
C ASP A 18 -6.35 -7.96 1.01
N ALA A 19 -6.87 -9.19 0.99
CA ALA A 19 -6.51 -10.20 1.99
C ALA A 19 -5.02 -10.57 1.95
N ILE A 20 -4.41 -10.61 0.76
CA ILE A 20 -2.97 -10.83 0.60
C ILE A 20 -2.20 -9.63 1.18
N TRP A 21 -2.63 -8.40 0.87
CA TRP A 21 -2.00 -7.19 1.38
C TRP A 21 -2.03 -7.07 2.90
N VAL A 22 -3.14 -7.47 3.55
CA VAL A 22 -3.23 -7.49 5.02
C VAL A 22 -2.11 -8.35 5.61
N GLY A 23 -1.98 -9.60 5.15
CA GLY A 23 -0.96 -10.52 5.67
C GLY A 23 0.46 -10.05 5.40
N GLU A 24 0.73 -9.47 4.24
CA GLU A 24 2.05 -8.91 3.92
C GLU A 24 2.39 -7.67 4.76
N THR A 25 1.41 -6.79 4.97
CA THR A 25 1.59 -5.56 5.75
C THR A 25 1.91 -5.90 7.21
N GLU A 26 1.19 -6.85 7.81
CA GLU A 26 1.47 -7.31 9.17
C GLU A 26 2.88 -7.91 9.29
N LYS A 27 3.31 -8.74 8.33
CA LYS A 27 4.66 -9.32 8.31
C LYS A 27 5.73 -8.22 8.24
N ARG A 28 5.57 -7.27 7.33
CA ARG A 28 6.54 -6.16 7.16
C ARG A 28 6.60 -5.26 8.38
N LEU A 29 5.45 -4.92 8.97
CA LEU A 29 5.38 -4.11 10.18
C LEU A 29 6.09 -4.79 11.35
N ASN A 30 5.88 -6.10 11.53
CA ASN A 30 6.54 -6.87 12.58
C ASN A 30 8.06 -6.98 12.34
N ALA A 31 8.49 -7.22 11.09
CA ALA A 31 9.91 -7.25 10.75
C ALA A 31 10.61 -5.90 11.00
N TYR A 32 9.96 -4.79 10.65
CA TYR A 32 10.45 -3.45 10.93
C TYR A 32 10.58 -3.20 12.44
N ARG A 33 9.55 -3.50 13.22
CA ARG A 33 9.57 -3.37 14.69
C ARG A 33 10.64 -4.24 15.36
N ALA A 34 10.95 -5.39 14.78
CA ALA A 34 12.00 -6.29 15.26
C ALA A 34 13.42 -5.87 14.82
N GLY A 35 13.56 -4.79 14.04
CA GLY A 35 14.85 -4.34 13.49
C GLY A 35 15.38 -5.21 12.33
N ASN A 36 14.55 -6.10 11.80
CA ASN A 36 14.91 -7.00 10.69
C ASN A 36 14.63 -6.39 9.30
N LEU A 37 14.06 -5.19 9.25
CA LEU A 37 13.76 -4.47 8.01
C LEU A 37 14.15 -3.00 8.20
N ALA A 38 14.86 -2.43 7.23
CA ALA A 38 15.18 -1.01 7.21
C ALA A 38 13.95 -0.19 6.78
N GLY A 39 13.72 0.93 7.47
CA GLY A 39 12.78 1.96 7.03
C GLY A 39 13.50 3.05 6.26
N ILE A 40 12.73 3.84 5.50
CA ILE A 40 13.21 5.08 4.91
C ILE A 40 12.72 6.23 5.81
N PRO A 41 13.59 7.16 6.25
CA PRO A 41 13.18 8.34 7.00
C PRO A 41 12.10 9.12 6.26
N MET A 42 11.15 9.68 7.00
CA MET A 42 10.02 10.41 6.43
C MET A 42 10.50 11.64 5.66
N GLU A 43 11.53 12.29 6.18
CA GLU A 43 12.19 13.45 5.61
C GLU A 43 12.76 13.16 4.22
N GLU A 44 13.28 11.95 3.97
CA GLU A 44 13.79 11.58 2.63
C GLU A 44 12.67 11.46 1.59
N ILE A 45 11.43 11.18 2.00
CA ILE A 45 10.29 11.00 1.12
C ILE A 45 9.52 12.31 0.90
N PHE A 46 9.37 13.10 1.97
CA PHE A 46 8.51 14.28 1.99
C PHE A 46 9.29 15.60 2.14
N ASN A 47 10.60 15.62 1.86
CA ASN A 47 11.31 16.88 1.72
C ASN A 47 10.67 17.68 0.57
N GLU A 48 9.89 18.70 0.95
CA GLU A 48 9.41 19.76 0.09
C GLU A 48 10.61 20.67 -0.25
N GLU A 49 10.82 20.97 -1.54
CA GLU A 49 11.59 22.17 -1.94
C GLU A 49 10.78 23.44 -1.64
#